data_AF-A0A2N3LHK2-F1
#
_entry.id   AF-A0A2N3LHK2-F1
#
_cell.length_a   1.000
_cell.length_b   1.000
_cell.length_c   1.000
_cell.angle_alpha   90.00
_cell.angle_beta   90.00
_cell.angle_gamma   90.00
#
_symmetry.space_group_name_H-M   'P 1'
#
loop_
_entity.id
_entity.type
_entity.pdbx_description
1 polymer ?
#
loop_
_entity_poly.entity_id
_entity_poly.type
_entity_poly.pdbx_seq_one_letter_code
_entity_poly.pdbx_strand_id
1 'polypeptide(L)'
;MSELENQYLSVVIQHFKERAEKAFKQLSEEELHWKPSEESNNIAILIKHISGNMHSGWVNFLNTDWEKAYRKRDLEFIDEGLGY
;
A
#
# COMPACT_ATOMS: atom_id res chain seq x y z
N MET A 1 8.52 -16.85 -14.74
CA MET A 1 8.73 -17.23 -13.34
C MET A 1 8.39 -18.70 -13.19
N SER A 2 9.16 -19.43 -12.38
CA SER A 2 8.88 -20.82 -12.04
C SER A 2 7.61 -20.95 -11.17
N GLU A 3 7.04 -22.14 -11.09
CA GLU A 3 5.90 -22.41 -10.18
C GLU A 3 6.25 -22.08 -8.72
N LEU A 4 7.47 -22.42 -8.30
CA LEU A 4 7.97 -22.11 -6.96
C LEU A 4 8.02 -20.60 -6.69
N GLU A 5 8.49 -19.80 -7.65
CA GLU A 5 8.55 -18.33 -7.53
C GLU A 5 7.15 -17.73 -7.38
N ASN A 6 6.18 -18.21 -8.15
CA ASN A 6 4.79 -17.75 -8.06
C ASN A 6 4.17 -18.09 -6.70
N GLN A 7 4.40 -19.32 -6.20
CA GLN A 7 3.91 -19.73 -4.89
C GLN A 7 4.59 -18.98 -3.75
N TYR A 8 5.90 -18.75 -3.84
CA TYR A 8 6.61 -17.94 -2.85
C TYR A 8 6.05 -16.52 -2.78
N LEU A 9 5.89 -15.88 -3.94
CA LEU A 9 5.38 -14.51 -4.01
C LEU A 9 3.95 -14.41 -3.44
N SER A 10 3.07 -15.36 -3.78
CA SER A 10 1.68 -15.35 -3.28
C SER A 10 1.61 -15.49 -1.75
N VAL A 11 2.43 -16.35 -1.15
CA VAL A 11 2.51 -16.53 0.31
C VAL A 11 3.01 -15.26 0.99
N VAL A 12 4.06 -14.62 0.45
CA VAL A 12 4.60 -13.38 1.02
C VAL A 12 3.58 -12.25 0.96
N ILE A 13 2.92 -12.07 -0.18
CA ILE A 13 1.86 -11.05 -0.37
C ILE A 13 0.73 -11.27 0.65
N GLN A 14 0.27 -12.52 0.77
CA GLN A 14 -0.81 -12.87 1.68
C GLN A 14 -0.43 -12.59 3.14
N HIS A 15 0.80 -12.93 3.55
CA HIS A 15 1.27 -12.67 4.90
C HIS A 15 1.31 -11.18 5.25
N PHE A 16 1.80 -10.33 4.34
CA PHE A 16 1.78 -8.88 4.55
C PHE A 16 0.36 -8.32 4.62
N LYS A 17 -0.53 -8.78 3.73
CA LYS A 17 -1.93 -8.36 3.72
C LYS A 17 -2.64 -8.68 5.03
N GLU A 18 -2.51 -9.90 5.54
CA GLU A 18 -3.14 -10.31 6.80
C GLU A 18 -2.66 -9.48 8.00
N ARG A 19 -1.37 -9.15 8.04
CA ARG A 19 -0.81 -8.30 9.10
C ARG A 19 -1.31 -6.86 8.99
N ALA A 20 -1.38 -6.33 7.78
CA ALA A 20 -1.91 -5.00 7.50
C ALA A 20 -3.38 -4.91 7.93
N GLU A 21 -4.23 -5.86 7.52
CA GLU A 21 -5.65 -5.90 7.91
C GLU A 21 -5.85 -6.01 9.42
N LYS A 22 -5.03 -6.81 10.12
CA LYS A 22 -5.07 -6.88 11.59
C LYS A 22 -4.66 -5.57 12.26
N ALA A 23 -3.72 -4.82 11.66
CA ALA A 23 -3.34 -3.50 12.15
C ALA A 23 -4.49 -2.49 11.97
N PHE A 24 -5.10 -2.45 10.78
CA PHE A 24 -6.14 -1.47 10.46
C PHE A 24 -7.42 -1.70 11.28
N LYS A 25 -7.76 -2.96 11.58
CA LYS A 25 -8.91 -3.30 12.44
C LYS A 25 -8.81 -2.78 13.87
N GLN A 26 -7.63 -2.34 14.32
CA GLN A 26 -7.44 -1.77 15.66
C GLN A 26 -7.75 -0.28 15.71
N LEU A 27 -7.99 0.36 14.57
CA LEU A 27 -8.14 1.81 14.44
C LEU A 27 -9.54 2.15 13.95
N SER A 28 -10.08 3.26 14.43
CA SER A 28 -11.22 3.92 13.80
C SER A 28 -10.79 4.59 12.50
N GLU A 29 -11.78 4.96 11.67
CA GLU A 29 -11.50 5.72 10.45
C GLU A 29 -10.88 7.08 10.78
N GLU A 30 -11.33 7.75 11.84
CA GLU A 30 -10.74 9.01 12.32
C GLU A 30 -9.27 8.83 12.71
N GLU A 31 -8.92 7.72 13.37
CA GLU A 31 -7.55 7.39 13.73
C GLU A 31 -6.67 7.04 12.52
N LEU A 32 -7.25 6.47 11.45
CA LEU A 32 -6.55 6.25 10.18
C LEU A 32 -6.18 7.56 9.49
N HIS A 33 -7.04 8.57 9.61
CA HIS A 33 -6.84 9.90 9.01
C HIS A 33 -6.11 10.89 9.91
N TRP A 34 -5.90 10.56 11.19
CA TRP A 34 -5.19 11.42 12.14
C TRP A 34 -3.72 11.67 11.76
N LYS A 35 -3.25 12.89 11.99
CA LYS A 35 -1.86 13.32 11.74
C LYS A 35 -1.23 13.90 13.01
N PRO A 36 -0.01 13.50 13.38
CA PRO A 36 0.71 14.10 14.52
C PRO A 36 1.22 15.52 14.26
N SER A 37 1.43 15.89 12.99
CA SER A 37 1.83 17.23 12.55
C SER A 37 1.43 17.47 11.09
N GLU A 38 1.46 18.72 10.63
CA GLU A 38 1.15 19.09 9.25
C GLU A 38 2.11 18.45 8.22
N GLU A 39 3.36 18.22 8.61
CA GLU A 39 4.40 17.60 7.77
C GLU A 39 4.29 16.06 7.73
N SER A 40 3.44 15.48 8.59
CA SER A 40 3.29 14.03 8.70
C SER A 40 2.19 13.49 7.80
N ASN A 41 2.45 12.33 7.19
CA ASN A 41 1.40 11.54 6.57
C ASN A 41 0.56 10.84 7.64
N ASN A 42 -0.74 10.68 7.39
CA ASN A 42 -1.56 9.78 8.20
C ASN A 42 -1.45 8.34 7.70
N ILE A 43 -2.04 7.42 8.46
CA ILE A 43 -1.98 6.00 8.17
C ILE A 43 -2.69 5.69 6.84
N ALA A 44 -3.82 6.35 6.53
CA ALA A 44 -4.53 6.19 5.26
C ALA A 44 -3.64 6.48 4.04
N ILE A 45 -2.89 7.60 4.05
CA ILE A 45 -1.91 7.93 3.01
C ILE A 45 -0.81 6.86 2.91
N LEU A 46 -0.26 6.42 4.05
CA LEU A 46 0.80 5.41 4.05
C LEU A 46 0.32 4.08 3.46
N ILE A 47 -0.91 3.67 3.76
CA ILE A 47 -1.54 2.47 3.19
C ILE A 47 -1.71 2.62 1.68
N LYS A 48 -2.23 3.77 1.23
CA LYS A 48 -2.41 4.08 -0.20
C LYS A 48 -1.08 3.99 -0.95
N HIS A 49 -0.02 4.57 -0.40
CA HIS A 49 1.31 4.53 -0.97
C HIS A 49 1.91 3.11 -1.01
N ILE A 50 1.85 2.37 0.11
CA ILE A 50 2.36 0.99 0.17
C ILE A 50 1.59 0.11 -0.82
N SER A 51 0.27 0.23 -0.90
CA SER A 51 -0.57 -0.51 -1.85
C SER A 51 -0.19 -0.21 -3.30
N GLY A 52 -0.03 1.08 -3.66
CA GLY A 52 0.42 1.49 -4.99
C GLY A 52 1.83 0.98 -5.31
N ASN A 53 2.74 0.99 -4.34
CA ASN A 53 4.08 0.46 -4.49
C ASN A 53 4.09 -1.06 -4.71
N MET A 54 3.32 -1.78 -3.92
CA MET A 54 3.19 -3.23 -4.02
C MET A 54 2.53 -3.64 -5.35
N HIS A 55 1.46 -2.95 -5.77
CA HIS A 55 0.79 -3.21 -7.03
C HIS A 55 1.69 -2.92 -8.25
N SER A 56 2.38 -1.78 -8.27
CA SER A 56 3.29 -1.43 -9.37
C SER A 56 4.54 -2.31 -9.41
N GLY A 57 5.06 -2.70 -8.25
CA GLY A 57 6.22 -3.55 -8.11
C GLY A 57 5.98 -5.01 -8.43
N TRP A 58 4.84 -5.57 -8.04
CA TRP A 58 4.56 -6.99 -8.27
C TRP A 58 4.12 -7.31 -9.72
N VAL A 59 3.72 -6.30 -10.49
CA VAL A 59 3.54 -6.42 -11.94
C VAL A 59 4.93 -6.42 -12.60
N ASN A 60 5.36 -7.59 -13.09
CA ASN A 60 6.69 -7.81 -13.68
C ASN A 60 7.86 -7.54 -12.71
N PHE A 61 7.69 -7.98 -11.45
CA PHE A 61 8.63 -7.81 -10.34
C PHE A 61 10.12 -8.03 -10.66
N LEU A 62 10.44 -9.06 -11.44
CA LEU A 62 11.83 -9.40 -11.76
C LEU A 62 12.39 -8.65 -12.98
N ASN A 63 11.54 -7.99 -13.77
CA ASN A 63 11.88 -7.56 -15.13
C ASN A 63 11.70 -6.07 -15.38
N THR A 64 11.18 -5.31 -14.41
CA THR A 64 10.89 -3.89 -14.59
C THR A 64 11.16 -3.11 -13.31
N ASP A 65 11.48 -1.83 -13.47
CA ASP A 65 11.46 -0.89 -12.37
C ASP A 65 10.01 -0.71 -11.85
N TRP A 66 9.91 -0.28 -10.59
CA TRP A 66 8.65 -0.17 -9.86
C TRP A 66 7.89 1.12 -10.24
N GLU A 67 8.41 1.84 -11.24
CA GLU A 67 7.78 2.98 -11.90
C GLU A 67 6.96 2.48 -13.07
N LYS A 68 5.72 2.94 -13.15
CA LYS A 68 4.82 2.61 -14.25
C LYS A 68 4.23 3.90 -14.76
N ALA A 69 4.12 4.09 -16.07
CA ALA A 69 3.53 5.30 -16.65
C ALA A 69 2.08 5.55 -16.17
N TYR A 70 1.37 4.50 -15.76
CA TYR A 70 0.04 4.59 -15.20
C TYR A 70 -0.01 4.83 -13.68
N ARG A 71 1.13 4.71 -12.96
CA ARG A 71 1.19 4.95 -11.51
C ARG A 71 1.28 6.45 -11.27
N LYS A 72 0.28 7.01 -10.59
CA LYS A 72 0.26 8.42 -10.21
C LYS A 72 0.77 8.59 -8.77
N ARG A 73 2.09 8.42 -8.57
CA ARG A 73 2.73 8.41 -7.24
C ARG A 73 2.32 9.61 -6.39
N ASP A 74 2.37 10.81 -6.94
CA ASP A 74 2.13 12.02 -6.16
C ASP A 74 0.69 12.09 -5.62
N LEU A 75 -0.28 11.46 -6.32
CA LEU A 75 -1.66 11.36 -5.85
C LEU A 75 -1.86 10.35 -4.71
N GLU A 76 -0.88 9.48 -4.45
CA GLU A 76 -0.88 8.56 -3.30
C GLU A 76 -0.73 9.32 -1.97
N PHE A 77 -0.22 10.57 -2.00
CA PHE A 77 -0.02 11.42 -0.83
C PHE A 77 -1.15 12.43 -0.59
N ILE A 78 -2.24 12.32 -1.35
CA ILE A 78 -3.45 13.12 -1.14
C ILE A 78 -4.40 12.31 -0.26
N ASP A 79 -4.73 12.91 0.88
CA ASP A 79 -5.80 12.42 1.74
C ASP A 79 -7.16 12.80 1.15
N GLU A 80 -8.02 11.80 0.95
CA GLU A 80 -9.39 11.99 0.43
C GLU A 80 -10.42 12.18 1.56
N GLY A 81 -9.99 12.03 2.83
CA GLY A 81 -10.81 12.25 4.01
C GLY A 81 -12.02 11.32 4.12
N LEU A 82 -12.90 11.62 5.08
CA LEU A 82 -14.07 10.81 5.43
C LEU A 82 -15.27 10.91 4.46
N GLY A 83 -15.17 11.67 3.37
CA GLY A 83 -16.27 11.83 2.41
C GLY A 83 -17.54 12.41 3.03
N TYR A 84 -17.51 13.70 3.40
CA TYR A 84 -18.68 14.55 3.64
C TYR A 84 -18.55 15.85 2.87
#